data_AF-A0A7W1G826-F1
#
_entry.id   AF-A0A7W1G826-F1
#
_cell.length_a   1.000
_cell.length_b   1.000
_cell.length_c   1.000
_cell.angle_alpha   90.00
_cell.angle_beta   90.00
_cell.angle_gamma   90.00
#
_symmetry.space_group_name_H-M   'P 1'
#
loop_
_entity.id
_entity.type
_entity.pdbx_description
1 polymer ?
#
loop_
_entity_poly.entity_id
_entity_poly.type
_entity_poly.pdbx_seq_one_letter_code
_entity_poly.pdbx_strand_id
1 'polypeptide(L)'
;RTQRPSLVLEPLGGPLDLKSHLDRIHGQYFSDLPRPDITWGRSRTRLPRRQVRFATYRPRPRPLVTVSPRLDQPWIARLFIDFVLYHELCHHAQANAPMRGERVHGKRFRTWERRFPGFDQATRWERENLDRFLG
;
A
#
# COMPACT_ATOMS: atom_id res chain seq x y z
N ARG A 1 -6.60 -23.04 -24.34
CA ARG A 1 -6.39 -21.74 -23.65
C ARG A 1 -6.56 -21.99 -22.15
N THR A 2 -5.48 -22.36 -21.45
CA THR A 2 -5.53 -22.68 -20.02
C THR A 2 -5.69 -21.39 -19.22
N GLN A 3 -6.82 -21.22 -18.54
CA GLN A 3 -7.03 -20.16 -17.56
C GLN A 3 -6.02 -20.39 -16.42
N ARG A 4 -5.15 -19.41 -16.14
CA ARG A 4 -4.31 -19.47 -14.94
C ARG A 4 -5.23 -19.43 -13.72
N PRO A 5 -5.06 -20.32 -12.73
CA PRO A 5 -5.87 -20.30 -11.51
C PRO A 5 -5.67 -18.96 -10.78
N SER A 6 -6.75 -18.41 -10.21
CA SER A 6 -6.72 -17.18 -9.41
C SER A 6 -5.70 -17.30 -8.26
N LEU A 7 -4.99 -16.21 -7.97
CA LEU A 7 -3.99 -16.20 -6.92
C LEU A 7 -4.66 -16.16 -5.55
N VAL A 8 -4.58 -17.27 -4.82
CA VAL A 8 -5.01 -17.35 -3.42
C VAL A 8 -3.83 -16.91 -2.54
N LEU A 9 -4.02 -15.85 -1.77
CA LEU A 9 -3.07 -15.37 -0.77
C LEU A 9 -3.72 -15.45 0.60
N GLU A 10 -2.90 -15.66 1.62
CA GLU A 10 -3.35 -15.72 3.01
C GLU A 10 -4.14 -14.45 3.38
N PRO A 11 -5.41 -14.59 3.77
CA PRO A 11 -6.21 -13.46 4.23
C PRO A 11 -5.62 -12.91 5.53
N LEU A 12 -6.00 -11.68 5.88
CA LEU A 12 -5.54 -11.04 7.10
C LEU A 12 -5.87 -11.88 8.35
N GLY A 13 -7.02 -12.57 8.34
CA GLY A 13 -7.43 -13.53 9.39
C GLY A 13 -7.93 -12.90 10.69
N GLY A 14 -7.94 -11.55 10.80
CA GLY A 14 -8.36 -10.80 11.98
C GLY A 14 -8.32 -9.28 11.72
N PRO A 15 -8.55 -8.43 12.73
CA PRO A 15 -8.49 -6.97 12.59
C PRO A 15 -7.10 -6.48 12.14
N LEU A 16 -7.06 -5.45 11.31
CA LEU A 16 -5.80 -4.87 10.85
C LEU A 16 -5.20 -3.92 11.90
N ASP A 17 -4.12 -4.36 12.55
CA ASP A 17 -3.26 -3.46 13.33
C ASP A 17 -2.31 -2.68 12.40
N LEU A 18 -2.74 -1.48 12.01
CA LEU A 18 -1.96 -0.57 11.17
C LEU A 18 -0.56 -0.29 11.75
N LYS A 19 -0.45 -0.13 13.07
CA LYS A 19 0.82 0.24 13.70
C LYS A 19 1.80 -0.91 13.58
N SER A 20 1.39 -2.11 13.97
CA SER A 20 2.24 -3.30 13.92
C SER A 20 2.69 -3.64 12.49
N HIS A 21 1.81 -3.50 11.50
CA HIS A 21 2.17 -3.71 10.09
C HIS A 21 3.14 -2.65 9.58
N LEU A 22 2.90 -1.36 9.87
CA LEU A 22 3.82 -0.31 9.46
C LEU A 22 5.19 -0.50 10.12
N ASP A 23 5.24 -0.79 11.42
CA ASP A 23 6.48 -0.95 12.18
C ASP A 23 7.35 -2.06 11.59
N ARG A 24 6.74 -3.20 11.24
CA ARG A 24 7.45 -4.31 10.60
C ARG A 24 8.01 -3.93 9.23
N ILE A 25 7.19 -3.37 8.35
CA ILE A 25 7.63 -3.01 6.98
C ILE A 25 8.68 -1.89 7.03
N HIS A 26 8.45 -0.88 7.85
CA HIS A 26 9.40 0.21 8.06
C HIS A 26 10.74 -0.32 8.59
N GLY A 27 10.72 -1.12 9.66
CA GLY A 27 11.94 -1.67 10.28
C GLY A 27 12.71 -2.60 9.35
N GLN A 28 12.04 -3.31 8.45
CA GLN A 28 12.69 -4.23 7.52
C GLN A 28 13.32 -3.54 6.30
N TYR A 29 12.69 -2.47 5.77
CA TYR A 29 13.07 -1.92 4.46
C TYR A 29 13.46 -0.44 4.46
N PHE A 30 13.12 0.31 5.52
CA PHE A 30 13.25 1.77 5.59
C PHE A 30 13.76 2.24 6.96
N SER A 31 14.52 1.39 7.66
CA SER A 31 15.00 1.67 9.03
C SER A 31 15.94 2.87 9.14
N ASP A 32 16.49 3.31 8.00
CA ASP A 32 17.34 4.50 7.86
C ASP A 32 16.55 5.81 7.79
N LEU A 33 15.22 5.76 7.66
CA LEU A 33 14.34 6.91 7.61
C LEU A 33 13.57 7.11 8.93
N PRO A 34 13.16 8.35 9.25
CA PRO A 34 12.28 8.59 10.38
C PRO A 34 10.90 7.99 10.10
N ARG A 35 10.43 7.13 11.01
CA ARG A 35 9.12 6.47 10.87
C ARG A 35 7.97 7.48 10.76
N PRO A 36 7.12 7.41 9.71
CA PRO A 36 5.93 8.24 9.63
C PRO A 36 4.82 7.77 10.59
N ASP A 37 3.88 8.65 10.92
CA ASP A 37 2.65 8.27 11.59
C ASP A 37 1.75 7.45 10.67
N ILE A 38 0.81 6.69 11.23
CA ILE A 38 -0.20 5.95 10.48
C ILE A 38 -1.59 6.09 11.10
N THR A 39 -2.60 6.21 10.26
CA THR A 39 -4.00 6.32 10.71
C THR A 39 -4.99 5.79 9.68
N TRP A 40 -6.22 5.55 10.12
CA TRP A 40 -7.34 5.29 9.22
C TRP A 40 -7.86 6.59 8.58
N GLY A 41 -8.16 6.52 7.30
CA GLY A 41 -8.90 7.56 6.59
C GLY A 41 -10.36 7.59 6.99
N ARG A 42 -11.07 8.66 6.64
CA ARG A 42 -12.51 8.76 6.90
C ARG A 42 -13.27 7.82 5.96
N SER A 43 -14.24 7.09 6.50
CA SER A 43 -15.23 6.41 5.68
C SER A 43 -16.05 7.45 4.93
N ARG A 44 -16.05 7.40 3.60
CA ARG A 44 -16.92 8.22 2.75
C ARG A 44 -17.96 7.31 2.14
N THR A 45 -19.18 7.82 1.98
CA THR A 45 -20.26 7.14 1.24
C THR A 45 -19.72 6.60 -0.08
N ARG A 46 -20.08 5.34 -0.38
CA ARG A 46 -19.60 4.56 -1.53
C ARG A 46 -20.15 5.16 -2.82
N LEU A 47 -19.55 6.23 -3.29
CA LEU A 47 -19.76 6.67 -4.66
C LEU A 47 -18.99 5.72 -5.59
N PRO A 48 -19.58 5.31 -6.73
CA PRO A 48 -18.88 4.59 -7.76
C PRO A 48 -17.63 5.36 -8.15
N ARG A 49 -16.46 4.74 -7.99
CA ARG A 49 -15.19 5.34 -8.38
C ARG A 49 -14.62 4.55 -9.54
N ARG A 50 -13.97 5.22 -10.48
CA ARG A 50 -13.16 4.55 -11.51
C ARG A 50 -11.82 4.04 -10.98
N GLN A 51 -11.42 4.46 -9.78
CA GLN A 51 -10.14 4.10 -9.17
C GLN A 51 -10.27 3.95 -7.66
N VAL A 52 -9.62 2.93 -7.12
CA VAL A 52 -9.48 2.73 -5.68
C VAL A 52 -8.16 3.31 -5.24
N ARG A 53 -8.19 4.09 -4.16
CA ARG A 53 -7.00 4.56 -3.47
C ARG A 53 -6.95 3.87 -2.12
N PHE A 54 -5.97 2.99 -1.94
CA PHE A 54 -5.86 2.12 -0.77
C PHE A 54 -5.18 2.80 0.41
N ALA A 55 -4.20 3.66 0.15
CA ALA A 55 -3.60 4.53 1.15
C ALA A 55 -3.09 5.83 0.52
N THR A 56 -2.60 6.74 1.35
CA THR A 56 -1.90 7.95 0.93
C THR A 56 -0.81 8.32 1.92
N TYR A 57 0.32 8.78 1.40
CA TYR A 57 1.35 9.45 2.15
C TYR A 57 1.26 10.98 2.02
N ARG A 58 1.48 11.68 3.14
CA ARG A 58 1.59 13.14 3.21
C ARG A 58 2.85 13.52 4.01
N PRO A 59 3.78 14.31 3.45
CA PRO A 59 5.04 14.66 4.14
C PRO A 59 4.92 15.77 5.19
N ARG A 60 3.93 16.66 5.09
CA ARG A 60 3.77 17.84 5.96
C ARG A 60 2.35 17.99 6.49
N PRO A 61 2.12 18.60 7.67
CA PRO A 61 3.13 19.17 8.57
C PRO A 61 3.98 18.12 9.30
N ARG A 62 3.46 16.90 9.43
CA ARG A 62 4.21 15.71 9.85
C ARG A 62 3.98 14.57 8.84
N PRO A 63 4.99 13.72 8.58
CA PRO A 63 4.85 12.53 7.75
C PRO A 63 3.72 11.63 8.25
N LEU A 64 2.73 11.35 7.41
CA LEU A 64 1.54 10.56 7.76
C LEU A 64 1.15 9.65 6.61
N VAL A 65 0.98 8.36 6.91
CA VAL A 65 0.30 7.38 6.08
C VAL A 65 -1.17 7.31 6.52
N THR A 66 -2.08 7.50 5.59
CA THR A 66 -3.52 7.36 5.83
C THR A 66 -4.06 6.18 5.04
N VAL A 67 -4.54 5.16 5.72
CA VAL A 67 -5.03 3.90 5.14
C VAL A 67 -6.53 3.96 4.94
N SER A 68 -7.01 3.56 3.76
CA SER A 68 -8.43 3.53 3.45
C SER A 68 -9.14 2.46 4.28
N PRO A 69 -10.28 2.76 4.92
CA PRO A 69 -11.10 1.74 5.59
C PRO A 69 -11.53 0.58 4.70
N ARG A 70 -11.43 0.73 3.37
CA ARG A 70 -11.64 -0.37 2.41
C ARG A 70 -10.65 -1.52 2.59
N LEU A 71 -9.50 -1.28 3.22
CA LEU A 71 -8.52 -2.32 3.54
C LEU A 71 -8.85 -3.10 4.83
N ASP A 72 -9.84 -2.65 5.61
CA ASP A 72 -10.28 -3.35 6.83
C ASP A 72 -11.35 -4.39 6.51
N GLN A 73 -10.99 -5.40 5.71
CA GLN A 73 -11.88 -6.49 5.35
C GLN A 73 -11.16 -7.84 5.49
N PRO A 74 -11.81 -8.87 6.04
CA PRO A 74 -11.15 -10.13 6.39
C PRO A 74 -10.63 -10.90 5.17
N TRP A 75 -11.18 -10.66 3.98
CA TRP A 75 -10.77 -11.33 2.73
C TRP A 75 -9.51 -10.72 2.12
N ILE A 76 -9.05 -9.57 2.61
CA ILE A 76 -7.90 -8.88 2.01
C ILE A 76 -6.62 -9.61 2.39
N ALA A 77 -5.77 -9.83 1.39
CA ALA A 77 -4.53 -10.55 1.58
C ALA A 77 -3.55 -9.75 2.45
N ARG A 78 -2.93 -10.43 3.42
CA ARG A 78 -1.89 -9.85 4.28
C ARG A 78 -0.73 -9.27 3.45
N LEU A 79 -0.30 -10.01 2.43
CA LEU A 79 0.75 -9.57 1.49
C LEU A 79 0.35 -8.31 0.72
N PHE A 80 -0.93 -8.13 0.38
CA PHE A 80 -1.38 -6.93 -0.31
C PHE A 80 -1.37 -5.70 0.60
N ILE A 81 -1.76 -5.86 1.88
CA ILE A 81 -1.66 -4.79 2.87
C ILE A 81 -0.20 -4.35 3.05
N ASP A 82 0.71 -5.31 3.17
CA ASP A 82 2.14 -5.05 3.27
C ASP A 82 2.68 -4.30 2.05
N PHE A 83 2.25 -4.69 0.86
CA PHE A 83 2.60 -4.00 -0.38
C PHE A 83 2.07 -2.55 -0.40
N VAL A 84 0.83 -2.32 0.00
CA VAL A 84 0.26 -0.95 0.07
C VAL A 84 1.08 -0.10 1.04
N LEU A 85 1.44 -0.60 2.22
CA LEU A 85 2.26 0.16 3.16
C LEU A 85 3.69 0.39 2.63
N TYR A 86 4.28 -0.59 1.98
CA TYR A 86 5.58 -0.45 1.32
C TYR A 86 5.54 0.61 0.21
N HIS A 87 4.46 0.68 -0.57
CA HIS A 87 4.24 1.70 -1.59
C HIS A 87 4.22 3.11 -0.98
N GLU A 88 3.50 3.30 0.14
CA GLU A 88 3.48 4.59 0.83
C GLU A 88 4.84 4.94 1.46
N LEU A 89 5.62 3.96 1.91
CA LEU A 89 6.98 4.18 2.38
C LEU A 89 7.96 4.51 1.24
N CYS A 90 7.73 4.03 0.01
CA CYS A 90 8.46 4.51 -1.16
C CYS A 90 8.21 6.01 -1.40
N HIS A 91 6.98 6.49 -1.18
CA HIS A 91 6.69 7.94 -1.23
C HIS A 91 7.38 8.70 -0.11
N HIS A 92 7.43 8.12 1.09
CA HIS A 92 8.17 8.68 2.21
C HIS A 92 9.67 8.81 1.90
N ALA A 93 10.28 7.77 1.36
CA ALA A 93 11.68 7.79 0.92
C ALA A 93 11.92 8.85 -0.17
N GLN A 94 11.01 8.95 -1.15
CA GLN A 94 11.08 9.98 -2.20
C GLN A 94 11.04 11.40 -1.62
N ALA A 95 10.20 11.63 -0.60
CA ALA A 95 10.07 12.93 0.04
C ALA A 95 11.26 13.30 0.94
N ASN A 96 11.97 12.32 1.52
CA ASN A 96 13.17 12.54 2.32
C ASN A 96 14.45 12.71 1.47
N ALA A 97 14.45 12.23 0.22
CA ALA A 97 15.56 12.38 -0.70
C ALA A 97 15.11 13.02 -2.04
N PRO A 98 14.53 14.24 -2.03
CA PRO A 98 13.90 14.83 -3.22
C PRO A 98 14.92 15.13 -4.32
N MET A 99 14.56 14.83 -5.57
CA MET A 99 15.34 15.20 -6.75
C MET A 99 14.58 16.23 -7.59
N ARG A 100 15.28 17.27 -8.06
CA ARG A 100 14.66 18.34 -8.86
C ARG A 100 14.03 17.76 -10.14
N GLY A 101 12.75 18.04 -10.36
CA GLY A 101 12.01 17.59 -11.54
C GLY A 101 11.60 16.11 -11.50
N GLU A 102 11.81 15.41 -10.39
CA GLU A 102 11.38 14.03 -10.25
C GLU A 102 9.85 13.94 -10.16
N ARG A 103 9.27 13.07 -10.99
CA ARG A 103 7.83 12.79 -10.96
C ARG A 103 7.49 11.82 -9.83
N VAL A 104 6.31 12.03 -9.23
CA VAL A 104 5.64 11.00 -8.42
C VAL A 104 5.48 9.73 -9.27
N HIS A 105 5.83 8.58 -8.71
CA HIS A 105 5.88 7.29 -9.44
C HIS A 105 6.82 7.27 -10.66
N GLY A 106 7.89 8.08 -10.64
CA GLY A 106 8.96 8.09 -11.63
C GLY A 106 9.83 6.83 -11.61
N LYS A 107 10.91 6.80 -12.42
CA LYS A 107 11.80 5.64 -12.58
C LYS A 107 12.38 5.15 -11.24
N ARG A 108 12.87 6.07 -10.41
CA ARG A 108 13.48 5.75 -9.11
C ARG A 108 12.45 5.16 -8.14
N PHE A 109 11.27 5.77 -8.04
CA PHE A 109 10.14 5.22 -7.28
C PHE A 109 9.82 3.78 -7.71
N ARG A 110 9.60 3.55 -9.01
CA ARG A 110 9.26 2.20 -9.53
C ARG A 110 10.36 1.19 -9.28
N THR A 111 11.62 1.64 -9.22
CA THR A 111 12.75 0.78 -8.87
C THR A 111 12.66 0.35 -7.40
N TRP A 112 12.32 1.24 -6.48
CA TRP A 112 12.10 0.89 -5.08
C TRP A 112 10.88 0.02 -4.88
N GLU A 113 9.76 0.36 -5.53
CA GLU A 113 8.51 -0.38 -5.46
C GLU A 113 8.69 -1.86 -5.87
N ARG A 114 9.42 -2.10 -6.97
CA ARG A 114 9.74 -3.45 -7.47
C ARG A 114 10.67 -4.26 -6.57
N ARG A 115 11.33 -3.65 -5.58
CA ARG A 115 12.16 -4.38 -4.60
C ARG A 115 11.33 -5.07 -3.52
N PHE A 116 10.03 -4.77 -3.42
CA PHE A 116 9.16 -5.50 -2.51
C PHE A 116 9.11 -6.99 -2.93
N PRO A 117 9.47 -7.94 -2.06
CA PRO A 117 9.56 -9.36 -2.45
C PRO A 117 8.25 -9.94 -3.02
N GLY A 118 7.11 -9.44 -2.56
CA GLY A 118 5.79 -9.85 -3.05
C GLY A 118 5.22 -8.99 -4.17
N PHE A 119 6.02 -8.17 -4.87
CA PHE A 119 5.50 -7.17 -5.82
C PHE A 119 4.60 -7.77 -6.90
N ASP A 120 5.05 -8.82 -7.58
CA ASP A 120 4.27 -9.45 -8.66
C ASP A 120 3.00 -10.14 -8.14
N GLN A 121 3.07 -10.73 -6.93
CA GLN A 121 1.92 -11.35 -6.29
C GLN A 121 0.88 -10.31 -5.86
N ALA A 122 1.32 -9.21 -5.24
CA ALA A 122 0.46 -8.14 -4.78
C ALA A 122 -0.26 -7.44 -5.94
N THR A 123 0.48 -7.08 -6.98
CA THR A 123 -0.08 -6.42 -8.18
C THR A 123 -1.01 -7.33 -8.97
N ARG A 124 -0.72 -8.63 -9.04
CA ARG A 124 -1.65 -9.60 -9.62
C ARG A 124 -2.91 -9.73 -8.78
N TRP A 125 -2.77 -9.90 -7.47
CA TRP A 125 -3.90 -10.03 -6.55
C TRP A 125 -4.81 -8.81 -6.59
N GLU A 126 -4.23 -7.60 -6.63
CA GLU A 126 -4.97 -6.35 -6.77
C GLU A 126 -5.83 -6.35 -8.04
N ARG A 127 -5.25 -6.72 -9.18
CA ARG A 127 -5.97 -6.78 -10.46
C ARG A 127 -7.10 -7.80 -10.45
N GLU A 128 -6.91 -8.94 -9.82
CA GLU A 128 -7.92 -10.00 -9.71
C GLU A 128 -9.05 -9.66 -8.72
N ASN A 129 -8.82 -8.73 -7.79
CA ASN A 129 -9.78 -8.35 -6.76
C ASN A 129 -10.32 -6.91 -6.89
N LEU A 130 -9.92 -6.16 -7.92
CA LEU A 130 -10.24 -4.74 -8.06
C LEU A 130 -11.76 -4.50 -8.06
N ASP A 131 -12.52 -5.34 -8.74
CA ASP A 131 -13.98 -5.23 -8.83
C ASP A 131 -14.67 -5.31 -7.46
N ARG A 132 -14.10 -6.08 -6.53
CA ARG A 132 -14.62 -6.22 -5.15
C ARG A 132 -14.50 -4.92 -4.36
N PHE A 133 -13.60 -4.03 -4.75
CA PHE A 133 -13.44 -2.70 -4.15
C PHE A 133 -14.27 -1.62 -4.86
N LEU A 134 -14.72 -1.88 -6.08
CA LEU A 134 -15.44 -0.96 -6.95
C LEU A 134 -16.97 -1.11 -6.90
N GLY A 135 -17.45 -2.23 -6.33
CA GLY A 135 -18.87 -2.53 -6.11
C GLY A 135 -19.67 -1.39 -5.49
#